data_AF-A0A0G2FDE0-F1
#
_entry.id   AF-A0A0G2FDE0-F1
#
_cell.length_a   1.000
_cell.length_b   1.000
_cell.length_c   1.000
_cell.angle_alpha   90.00
_cell.angle_beta   90.00
_cell.angle_gamma   90.00
#
_symmetry.space_group_name_H-M   'P 1'
#
loop_
_entity.id
_entity.type
_entity.pdbx_description
1 polymer ?
#
loop_
_entity_poly.entity_id
_entity_poly.type
_entity_poly.pdbx_seq_one_letter_code
_entity_poly.pdbx_strand_id
1 'polypeptide(L)'
;MASFVITNNIISINVLPNAGTRHTIWASDTTSMKDGVVIFNTARGAIINEAALADALESGKVAAAGLDVYEREPHINEKLLRQDRALMVAHLGTHTVETLD
;
A
#
# COMPACT_ATOMS: atom_id res chain seq x y z
N MET A 1 4.33 13.33 10.82
CA MET A 1 3.61 12.55 9.78
C MET A 1 2.13 12.93 9.66
N ALA A 2 1.39 13.09 10.76
CA ALA A 2 -0.07 13.33 10.73
C ALA A 2 -0.55 14.46 9.79
N SER A 3 0.11 15.64 9.79
CA SER A 3 -0.31 16.75 8.92
C SER A 3 -0.15 16.49 7.42
N PHE A 4 0.78 15.63 7.01
CA PHE A 4 1.00 15.29 5.59
C PHE A 4 -0.13 14.40 5.07
N VAL A 5 -0.71 13.58 5.93
CA VAL A 5 -1.65 12.53 5.53
C VAL A 5 -3.08 13.07 5.32
N ILE A 6 -3.45 14.14 6.01
CA ILE A 6 -4.82 14.70 6.03
C ILE A 6 -5.17 15.47 4.73
N THR A 7 -4.19 15.99 3.99
CA THR A 7 -4.45 16.84 2.81
C THR A 7 -4.34 16.10 1.48
N ASN A 8 -3.71 14.93 1.46
CA ASN A 8 -3.40 14.21 0.23
C ASN A 8 -4.56 13.35 -0.26
N ASN A 9 -4.83 13.41 -1.57
CA ASN A 9 -5.79 12.52 -2.24
C ASN A 9 -5.10 11.25 -2.77
N ILE A 10 -3.79 11.33 -2.99
CA ILE A 10 -2.95 10.22 -3.49
C ILE A 10 -1.68 10.15 -2.64
N ILE A 11 -1.31 8.96 -2.18
CA ILE A 11 -0.12 8.72 -1.37
C ILE A 11 0.73 7.65 -2.07
N SER A 12 1.99 7.97 -2.39
CA SER A 12 2.98 7.02 -2.88
C SER A 12 4.04 6.76 -1.80
N ILE A 13 4.29 5.48 -1.50
CA ILE A 13 5.18 5.05 -0.43
C ILE A 13 6.57 4.76 -1.01
N ASN A 14 7.58 5.49 -0.49
CA ASN A 14 8.98 5.38 -0.89
C ASN A 14 9.91 5.45 0.33
N VAL A 15 9.60 4.66 1.37
CA VAL A 15 10.37 4.64 2.63
C VAL A 15 11.09 3.31 2.83
N LEU A 16 12.23 3.36 3.53
CA LEU A 16 13.01 2.15 3.84
C LEU A 16 12.30 1.27 4.89
N PRO A 17 12.39 -0.06 4.78
CA PRO A 17 11.84 -0.96 5.78
C PRO A 17 12.73 -0.98 7.03
N ASN A 18 12.13 -0.73 8.20
CA ASN A 18 12.74 -0.94 9.50
C ASN A 18 11.63 -1.15 10.55
N ALA A 19 12.01 -1.45 11.80
CA ALA A 19 11.04 -1.69 12.87
C ALA A 19 10.07 -0.51 13.09
N GLY A 20 10.52 0.72 12.85
CA GLY A 20 9.70 1.93 12.95
C GLY A 20 8.89 2.28 11.71
N THR A 21 9.05 1.58 10.57
CA THR A 21 8.22 1.78 9.36
C THR A 21 7.31 0.60 9.06
N ARG A 22 7.45 -0.52 9.79
CA ARG A 22 6.58 -1.68 9.66
C ARG A 22 5.15 -1.32 10.05
N HIS A 23 4.20 -1.60 9.15
CA HIS A 23 2.77 -1.34 9.34
C HIS A 23 2.42 0.10 9.71
N THR A 24 3.26 1.08 9.39
CA THR A 24 2.96 2.48 9.74
C THR A 24 1.90 3.10 8.85
N ILE A 25 1.75 2.60 7.62
CA ILE A 25 0.66 3.02 6.73
C ILE A 25 -0.48 2.01 6.84
N TRP A 26 -1.67 2.54 7.07
CA TRP A 26 -2.88 1.78 7.36
C TRP A 26 -2.90 1.00 8.69
N ALA A 27 -2.14 1.49 9.68
CA ALA A 27 -2.38 1.21 11.10
C ALA A 27 -3.54 2.03 11.67
N SER A 28 -3.82 1.84 12.96
CA SER A 28 -4.89 2.45 13.76
C SER A 28 -5.02 4.00 13.70
N ASP A 29 -4.03 4.73 13.19
CA ASP A 29 -4.03 6.20 13.07
C ASP A 29 -4.59 6.75 11.73
N THR A 30 -5.11 5.90 10.86
CA THR A 30 -5.56 6.28 9.50
C THR A 30 -6.94 6.91 9.40
N THR A 31 -7.64 7.10 10.52
CA THR A 31 -8.83 7.97 10.58
C THR A 31 -8.54 9.41 10.12
N SER A 32 -7.29 9.85 10.21
CA SER A 32 -6.83 11.16 9.75
C SER A 32 -6.73 11.31 8.23
N MET A 33 -6.72 10.21 7.45
CA MET A 33 -6.70 10.28 5.99
C MET A 33 -8.02 10.81 5.44
N LYS A 34 -7.99 11.44 4.26
CA LYS A 34 -9.21 11.73 3.52
C LYS A 34 -9.93 10.43 3.14
N ASP A 35 -11.27 10.49 3.14
CA ASP A 35 -12.07 9.44 2.54
C ASP A 35 -11.83 9.43 1.02
N GLY A 36 -11.72 8.23 0.44
CA GLY A 36 -11.43 8.06 -0.97
C GLY A 36 -9.97 8.32 -1.36
N VAL A 37 -9.03 8.24 -0.41
CA VAL A 37 -7.59 8.33 -0.72
C VAL A 37 -7.15 7.17 -1.62
N VAL A 38 -6.18 7.41 -2.52
CA VAL A 38 -5.55 6.40 -3.38
C VAL A 38 -4.14 6.10 -2.87
N ILE A 39 -3.79 4.83 -2.76
CA ILE A 39 -2.50 4.38 -2.20
C ILE A 39 -1.65 3.69 -3.27
N PHE A 40 -0.37 4.03 -3.36
CA PHE A 40 0.63 3.33 -4.17
C PHE A 40 1.77 2.82 -3.29
N ASN A 41 2.15 1.55 -3.45
CA ASN A 41 3.32 0.98 -2.79
C ASN A 41 4.19 0.19 -3.78
N THR A 42 5.37 0.75 -4.05
CA THR A 42 6.46 0.12 -4.81
C THR A 42 7.73 0.02 -3.97
N ALA A 43 7.64 0.32 -2.67
CA ALA A 43 8.78 0.30 -1.76
C ALA A 43 8.95 -1.08 -1.14
N ARG A 44 8.19 -1.38 -0.08
CA ARG A 44 8.22 -2.69 0.61
C ARG A 44 6.83 -3.01 1.14
N GLY A 45 6.41 -4.27 1.01
CA GLY A 45 5.05 -4.67 1.41
C GLY A 45 4.79 -4.53 2.90
N ALA A 46 5.77 -4.85 3.75
CA ALA A 46 5.64 -4.78 5.21
C ALA A 46 5.40 -3.36 5.79
N ILE A 47 5.47 -2.31 4.98
CA ILE A 47 5.12 -0.93 5.40
C ILE A 47 3.61 -0.78 5.55
N ILE A 48 2.82 -1.50 4.75
CA ILE A 48 1.37 -1.53 4.81
C ILE A 48 0.92 -2.79 5.55
N ASN A 49 -0.10 -2.66 6.41
CA ASN A 49 -0.87 -3.82 6.85
C ASN A 49 -1.89 -4.19 5.76
N GLU A 50 -1.65 -5.30 5.05
CA GLU A 50 -2.47 -5.70 3.89
C GLU A 50 -3.93 -5.99 4.23
N ALA A 51 -4.17 -6.63 5.38
CA ALA A 51 -5.54 -6.94 5.81
C ALA A 51 -6.32 -5.65 6.05
N ALA A 52 -5.70 -4.70 6.73
CA ALA A 52 -6.31 -3.42 7.03
C ALA A 52 -6.52 -2.57 5.76
N LEU A 53 -5.59 -2.62 4.79
CA LEU A 53 -5.78 -1.99 3.47
C LEU A 53 -6.97 -2.61 2.73
N ALA A 54 -7.12 -3.94 2.78
CA ALA A 54 -8.25 -4.62 2.14
C ALA A 54 -9.60 -4.23 2.77
N ASP A 55 -9.66 -4.10 4.10
CA ASP A 55 -10.83 -3.59 4.82
C ASP A 55 -11.16 -2.14 4.42
N ALA A 56 -10.15 -1.32 4.20
CA ALA A 56 -10.33 0.07 3.81
C ALA A 56 -10.74 0.28 2.36
N LEU A 57 -10.25 -0.60 1.47
CA LEU A 57 -10.78 -0.69 0.13
C LEU A 57 -12.26 -1.05 0.24
N GLU A 58 -12.62 -2.16 0.89
CA GLU A 58 -14.01 -2.60 1.03
C GLU A 58 -14.94 -1.51 1.57
N SER A 59 -14.56 -0.81 2.64
CA SER A 59 -15.35 0.28 3.24
C SER A 59 -15.40 1.57 2.41
N GLY A 60 -14.59 1.70 1.35
CA GLY A 60 -14.50 2.92 0.54
C GLY A 60 -13.63 4.01 1.14
N LYS A 61 -13.04 3.78 2.32
CA LYS A 61 -12.08 4.70 2.93
C LYS A 61 -10.85 4.90 2.02
N VAL A 62 -10.39 3.82 1.37
CA VAL A 62 -9.45 3.86 0.24
C VAL A 62 -10.24 3.68 -1.04
N ALA A 63 -10.09 4.62 -1.98
CA ALA A 63 -10.77 4.55 -3.28
C ALA A 63 -10.12 3.52 -4.21
N ALA A 64 -8.78 3.44 -4.22
CA ALA A 64 -8.03 2.50 -5.03
C ALA A 64 -6.62 2.25 -4.47
N ALA A 65 -6.00 1.14 -4.86
CA ALA A 65 -4.62 0.82 -4.52
C ALA A 65 -3.83 0.34 -5.76
N GLY A 66 -2.57 0.76 -5.86
CA GLY A 66 -1.59 0.24 -6.82
C GLY A 66 -0.41 -0.38 -6.08
N LEU A 67 -0.21 -1.68 -6.21
CA LEU A 67 0.73 -2.44 -5.39
C LEU A 67 1.67 -3.27 -6.26
N ASP A 68 2.97 -3.12 -6.02
CA ASP A 68 4.03 -3.95 -6.60
C ASP A 68 4.65 -4.91 -5.57
N VAL A 69 4.43 -4.65 -4.28
CA VAL A 69 5.08 -5.36 -3.17
C VAL A 69 4.07 -5.76 -2.09
N TYR A 70 4.33 -6.88 -1.41
CA TYR A 70 3.40 -7.55 -0.51
C TYR A 70 4.06 -7.95 0.82
N GLU A 71 3.29 -8.07 1.90
CA GLU A 71 3.82 -8.30 3.25
C GLU A 71 4.53 -9.66 3.37
N ARG A 72 4.01 -10.67 2.67
CA ARG A 72 4.48 -12.06 2.74
C ARG A 72 4.69 -12.68 1.36
N GLU A 73 5.36 -11.95 0.47
CA GLU A 73 5.67 -12.42 -0.88
C GLU A 73 6.21 -13.86 -0.90
N PRO A 74 5.75 -14.70 -1.85
CA PRO A 74 4.82 -14.39 -2.96
C PRO A 74 3.33 -14.46 -2.59
N HIS A 75 3.01 -14.66 -1.31
CA HIS A 75 1.62 -14.79 -0.84
C HIS A 75 0.99 -13.42 -0.60
N ILE A 76 -0.13 -13.18 -1.26
CA ILE A 76 -0.94 -11.96 -1.13
C ILE A 76 -2.15 -12.30 -0.24
N ASN A 77 -2.55 -11.35 0.61
CA ASN A 77 -3.78 -11.47 1.38
C ASN A 77 -5.01 -11.76 0.46
N GLU A 78 -5.76 -12.82 0.76
CA GLU A 78 -6.93 -13.22 -0.07
C GLU A 78 -8.02 -12.15 -0.15
N LYS A 79 -8.21 -11.35 0.90
CA LYS A 79 -9.19 -10.27 0.90
C LYS A 79 -8.79 -9.17 -0.07
N LEU A 80 -7.49 -8.90 -0.16
CA LEU A 80 -6.91 -7.93 -1.09
C LEU A 80 -7.00 -8.42 -2.54
N LEU A 81 -6.73 -9.72 -2.78
CA LEU A 81 -6.87 -10.35 -4.11
C LEU A 81 -8.27 -10.24 -4.70
N ARG A 82 -9.31 -10.12 -3.87
CA ARG A 82 -10.71 -9.99 -4.30
C ARG A 82 -11.14 -8.54 -4.55
N GLN A 83 -10.25 -7.55 -4.36
CA GLN A 83 -10.59 -6.15 -4.55
C GLN A 83 -10.42 -5.73 -6.01
N ASP A 84 -11.53 -5.44 -6.70
CA ASP A 84 -11.50 -4.88 -8.06
C ASP A 84 -10.87 -3.48 -8.14
N ARG A 85 -10.71 -2.82 -6.98
CA ARG A 85 -10.09 -1.49 -6.83
C ARG A 85 -8.59 -1.55 -6.53
N ALA A 86 -7.99 -2.74 -6.56
CA ALA A 86 -6.56 -2.94 -6.40
C ALA A 86 -5.91 -3.37 -7.72
N LEU A 87 -5.03 -2.55 -8.28
CA LEU A 87 -4.10 -2.94 -9.33
C LEU A 87 -2.86 -3.56 -8.68
N MET A 88 -2.55 -4.80 -9.08
CA MET A 88 -1.52 -5.61 -8.45
C MET A 88 -0.56 -6.17 -9.50
N VAL A 89 0.74 -6.01 -9.27
CA VAL A 89 1.81 -6.55 -10.12
C VAL A 89 2.85 -7.26 -9.25
N ALA A 90 3.52 -8.27 -9.82
CA ALA A 90 4.34 -9.22 -9.07
C ALA A 90 5.80 -8.74 -8.90
N HIS A 91 6.03 -7.70 -8.11
CA HIS A 91 7.36 -7.17 -7.76
C HIS A 91 8.24 -6.91 -8.98
N LEU A 92 7.71 -6.15 -9.93
CA LEU A 92 8.31 -5.86 -11.22
C LEU A 92 9.06 -4.53 -11.27
N GLY A 93 9.17 -3.79 -10.16
CA GLY A 93 9.75 -2.45 -10.13
C GLY A 93 11.15 -2.32 -10.78
N THR A 94 11.97 -3.37 -10.71
CA THR A 94 13.31 -3.42 -11.34
C THR A 94 13.41 -4.41 -12.50
N HIS A 95 12.30 -4.99 -12.94
CA HIS A 95 12.27 -6.04 -13.97
C HIS A 95 12.30 -5.44 -15.40
N THR A 96 13.28 -4.58 -15.67
CA THR A 96 13.62 -4.10 -17.01
C THR A 96 14.99 -4.61 -17.43
N VAL A 97 15.25 -4.67 -18.74
CA VAL A 97 16.54 -5.16 -19.27
C VAL A 97 17.69 -4.30 -18.71
N GLU A 98 17.54 -2.98 -18.79
CA GLU A 98 18.58 -2.01 -18.41
C GLU A 98 18.88 -1.97 -16.91
N THR A 99 17.96 -2.44 -16.06
CA THR A 99 18.17 -2.48 -14.60
C THR A 99 18.77 -3.80 -14.14
N LEU A 100 18.58 -4.87 -14.93
CA LEU A 100 19.08 -6.21 -14.64
C LEU A 100 20.48 -6.47 -15.21
N ASP A 101 20.86 -5.74 -16.27
CA ASP A 101 22.21 -5.73 -16.85
C ASP A 101 23.24 -5.05 -15.92
#